data_AF-A0A8J8PDQ2-F1
#
_entry.id   AF-A0A8J8PDQ2-F1
#
_cell.length_a   1.000
_cell.length_b   1.000
_cell.length_c   1.000
_cell.angle_alpha   90.00
_cell.angle_beta   90.00
_cell.angle_gamma   90.00
#
_symmetry.space_group_name_H-M   'P 1'
#
loop_
_entity.id
_entity.type
_entity.pdbx_description
1 polymer ?
#
loop_
_entity_poly.entity_id
_entity_poly.type
_entity_poly.pdbx_seq_one_letter_code
_entity_poly.pdbx_strand_id
1 'polypeptide(L)'
;MAPWHCGIDDCGTETDAVEELIHHQTTEHAKHECQVCGTIVPDGYFAIRHAVEEHTRAEYVRAYDADSEAVRRREELKEKIEAEADLESVVADLDAVN
;
A
#
# COMPACT_ATOMS: atom_id res chain seq x y z
N MET A 1 -19.72 9.11 -0.94
CA MET A 1 -18.91 7.89 -0.75
C MET A 1 -18.60 7.79 0.73
N ALA A 2 -18.28 6.60 1.24
CA ALA A 2 -17.76 6.50 2.61
C ALA A 2 -16.27 6.91 2.60
N PRO A 3 -15.75 7.55 3.66
CA PRO A 3 -14.35 7.96 3.72
C PRO A 3 -13.41 6.74 3.69
N TRP A 4 -12.21 6.97 3.18
CA TRP A 4 -11.11 6.02 3.22
C TRP A 4 -10.31 6.21 4.51
N HIS A 5 -9.92 5.11 5.15
CA HIS A 5 -9.16 5.15 6.39
C HIS A 5 -7.76 4.59 6.17
N CYS A 6 -6.76 5.26 6.74
CA CYS A 6 -5.39 4.76 6.74
C CYS A 6 -5.30 3.48 7.58
N GLY A 7 -4.81 2.40 6.97
CA GLY A 7 -4.66 1.09 7.61
C GLY A 7 -3.28 0.82 8.20
N ILE A 8 -2.40 1.83 8.25
CA ILE A 8 -1.07 1.73 8.84
C ILE A 8 -1.19 2.00 10.34
N ASP A 9 -0.84 0.99 11.14
CA ASP A 9 -0.89 1.01 12.61
C ASP A 9 -2.18 1.63 13.18
N ASP A 10 -2.07 2.63 14.05
CA ASP A 10 -3.17 3.37 14.68
C ASP A 10 -3.32 4.80 14.13
N CYS A 11 -2.85 5.04 12.90
CA CYS A 11 -2.77 6.37 12.29
C CYS A 11 -4.09 7.15 12.33
N GLY A 12 -5.21 6.49 12.03
CA GLY A 12 -6.55 7.09 12.16
C GLY A 12 -6.90 8.18 11.15
N THR A 13 -6.01 8.52 10.21
CA THR A 13 -6.28 9.49 9.15
C THR A 13 -7.42 9.01 8.24
N GLU A 14 -8.32 9.93 7.91
CA GLU A 14 -9.45 9.74 7.01
C GLU A 14 -9.33 10.70 5.83
N THR A 15 -9.60 10.21 4.62
CA THR A 15 -9.62 11.01 3.40
C THR A 15 -10.88 10.75 2.60
N ASP A 16 -11.30 11.73 1.80
CA ASP A 16 -12.48 11.58 0.93
C ASP A 16 -12.12 10.91 -0.41
N ALA A 17 -10.84 10.96 -0.80
CA ALA A 17 -10.30 10.32 -2.00
C ALA A 17 -9.20 9.30 -1.66
N VAL A 18 -9.11 8.24 -2.44
CA VAL A 18 -8.09 7.19 -2.26
C VAL A 18 -6.70 7.69 -2.64
N GLU A 19 -6.61 8.61 -3.61
CA GLU A 19 -5.37 9.26 -4.05
C GLU A 19 -4.74 10.07 -2.92
N GLU A 20 -5.56 10.84 -2.20
CA GLU A 20 -5.14 11.57 -1.00
C GLU A 20 -4.62 10.60 0.08
N LEU A 21 -5.26 9.44 0.24
CA LEU A 21 -4.81 8.42 1.18
C LEU A 21 -3.43 7.86 0.80
N ILE A 22 -3.22 7.55 -0.49
CA ILE A 22 -1.95 7.02 -0.97
C ILE A 22 -0.84 8.08 -0.80
N HIS A 23 -1.15 9.35 -1.07
CA HIS A 23 -0.21 10.45 -0.86
C HIS A 23 0.17 10.58 0.62
N HIS A 24 -0.82 10.57 1.53
CA HIS A 24 -0.61 10.55 2.98
C HIS A 24 0.29 9.36 3.41
N GLN A 25 -0.04 8.14 2.98
CA GLN A 25 0.77 6.94 3.27
C GLN A 25 2.22 7.09 2.80
N THR A 26 2.43 7.72 1.65
CA THR A 26 3.75 7.84 1.04
C THR A 26 4.63 8.90 1.72
N THR A 27 4.01 9.96 2.23
CA THR A 27 4.74 11.16 2.70
C THR A 27 4.78 11.30 4.21
N GLU A 28 3.81 10.74 4.93
CA GLU A 28 3.66 10.91 6.38
C GLU A 28 4.06 9.67 7.19
N HIS A 29 4.25 8.51 6.55
CA HIS A 29 4.67 7.28 7.21
C HIS A 29 6.14 6.94 6.93
N ALA A 30 6.74 6.19 7.85
CA ALA A 30 8.04 5.60 7.63
C ALA A 30 7.98 4.65 6.43
N LYS A 31 9.06 4.59 5.64
CA LYS A 31 9.16 3.63 4.54
C LYS A 31 9.19 2.20 5.09
N HIS A 32 8.62 1.29 4.32
CA HIS A 32 8.58 -0.14 4.62
C HIS A 32 9.77 -0.87 3.99
N GLU A 33 10.43 -1.73 4.76
CA GLU A 33 11.43 -2.66 4.24
C GLU A 33 10.75 -4.00 3.92
N CYS A 34 10.76 -4.36 2.63
CA CYS A 34 10.19 -5.62 2.19
C CYS A 34 10.95 -6.81 2.79
N GLN A 35 10.30 -7.59 3.66
CA GLN A 35 10.94 -8.74 4.34
C GLN A 35 11.31 -9.89 3.39
N VAL A 36 10.84 -9.87 2.13
CA VAL A 36 11.20 -10.88 1.12
C VAL A 36 12.53 -10.56 0.44
N CYS A 37 12.79 -9.30 0.09
CA CYS A 37 13.94 -8.91 -0.74
C CYS A 37 14.78 -7.74 -0.21
N GLY A 38 14.38 -7.08 0.88
CA GLY A 38 15.09 -5.96 1.51
C GLY A 38 14.90 -4.60 0.82
N THR A 39 14.10 -4.51 -0.25
CA THR A 39 13.83 -3.22 -0.91
C THR A 39 13.04 -2.30 0.02
N ILE A 40 13.48 -1.04 0.11
CA ILE A 40 12.77 0.02 0.83
C ILE A 40 11.76 0.68 -0.12
N VAL A 41 10.48 0.61 0.24
CA VAL A 41 9.34 1.17 -0.52
C VAL A 41 8.50 2.07 0.39
N PRO A 42 7.70 3.00 -0.14
CA PRO A 42 6.69 3.65 0.68
C PRO A 42 5.73 2.61 1.30
N ASP A 43 5.29 2.86 2.53
CA ASP A 43 4.36 1.97 3.23
C ASP A 43 2.93 2.11 2.65
N GLY A 44 1.98 1.34 3.19
CA GLY A 44 0.60 1.33 2.75
C GLY A 44 0.46 0.70 1.36
N TYR A 45 -0.22 1.39 0.45
CA TYR A 45 -0.55 0.86 -0.87
C TYR A 45 0.69 0.42 -1.66
N PHE A 46 1.78 1.19 -1.67
CA PHE A 46 2.96 0.83 -2.45
C PHE A 46 3.69 -0.42 -1.91
N ALA A 47 3.71 -0.61 -0.59
CA ALA A 47 4.22 -1.85 0.02
C ALA A 47 3.36 -3.06 -0.34
N ILE A 48 2.03 -2.91 -0.33
CA ILE A 48 1.08 -3.96 -0.76
C ILE A 48 1.30 -4.30 -2.23
N ARG A 49 1.33 -3.30 -3.12
CA ARG A 49 1.53 -3.50 -4.56
C ARG A 49 2.85 -4.21 -4.82
N HIS A 50 3.95 -3.74 -4.22
CA HIS A 50 5.25 -4.39 -4.34
C HIS A 50 5.21 -5.86 -3.91
N ALA A 51 4.60 -6.15 -2.75
CA ALA A 51 4.51 -7.50 -2.23
C ALA A 51 3.72 -8.45 -3.17
N VAL A 52 2.64 -7.97 -3.78
CA VAL A 52 1.75 -8.77 -4.63
C VAL A 52 2.30 -8.94 -6.05
N GLU A 53 2.96 -7.93 -6.61
CA GLU A 53 3.44 -7.96 -7.99
C GLU A 53 4.83 -8.57 -8.14
N GLU A 54 5.72 -8.35 -7.17
CA GLU A 54 7.12 -8.74 -7.28
C GLU A 54 7.43 -10.10 -6.63
N HIS A 55 6.52 -10.62 -5.79
CA HIS A 55 6.75 -11.85 -5.02
C HIS A 55 5.58 -12.82 -5.12
N THR A 56 5.89 -14.10 -4.96
CA THR A 56 4.86 -15.14 -4.89
C THR A 56 4.22 -15.18 -3.50
N ARG A 57 2.98 -15.72 -3.42
CA ARG A 57 2.30 -15.97 -2.15
C ARG A 57 3.15 -16.78 -1.16
N ALA A 58 3.88 -17.78 -1.67
CA ALA A 58 4.72 -18.65 -0.85
C ALA A 58 5.95 -17.92 -0.27
N GLU A 59 6.50 -16.94 -0.98
CA GLU A 59 7.57 -16.09 -0.46
C GLU A 59 7.04 -15.13 0.59
N TYR A 60 5.91 -14.48 0.31
CA TYR A 60 5.25 -13.58 1.26
C TYR A 60 4.91 -14.29 2.58
N VAL A 61 4.24 -15.44 2.52
CA VAL A 61 3.88 -16.25 3.70
C VAL A 61 5.10 -16.59 4.54
N ARG A 62 6.21 -17.00 3.91
CA ARG A 62 7.43 -17.38 4.63
C ARG A 62 8.14 -16.18 5.26
N ALA A 63 8.22 -15.05 4.55
CA ALA A 63 8.94 -13.87 5.02
C ALA A 63 8.19 -13.12 6.13
N TYR A 64 6.86 -13.07 6.05
CA TYR A 64 6.01 -12.32 6.98
C TYR A 64 5.29 -13.18 8.02
N ASP A 65 5.56 -14.50 8.07
CA ASP A 65 4.82 -15.47 8.89
C ASP A 65 3.28 -15.31 8.73
N ALA A 66 2.85 -15.08 7.49
CA ALA A 66 1.48 -14.73 7.15
C ALA A 66 0.67 -15.97 6.75
N ASP A 67 -0.65 -15.92 6.90
CA ASP A 67 -1.53 -16.96 6.38
C ASP A 67 -2.09 -16.62 4.99
N SER A 68 -2.86 -17.55 4.42
CA SER A 68 -3.48 -17.37 3.11
C SER A 68 -4.54 -16.27 3.09
N GLU A 69 -5.16 -15.95 4.23
CA GLU A 69 -6.16 -14.90 4.33
C GLU A 69 -5.52 -13.52 4.30
N ALA A 70 -4.40 -13.36 5.00
CA ALA A 70 -3.57 -12.15 4.98
C ALA A 70 -3.08 -11.81 3.57
N VAL A 71 -2.73 -12.81 2.76
CA VAL A 71 -2.37 -12.64 1.35
C VAL A 71 -3.57 -12.20 0.53
N ARG A 72 -4.70 -12.93 0.60
CA ARG A 72 -5.93 -12.61 -0.14
C ARG A 72 -6.42 -11.19 0.15
N ARG A 73 -6.42 -10.79 1.42
CA ARG A 73 -6.82 -9.43 1.83
C ARG A 73 -5.98 -8.36 1.14
N ARG A 74 -4.67 -8.59 0.95
CA ARG A 74 -3.76 -7.62 0.30
C ARG A 74 -3.99 -7.56 -1.20
N GLU A 75 -4.24 -8.70 -1.84
CA GLU A 75 -4.65 -8.76 -3.24
C GLU A 75 -5.97 -8.00 -3.46
N GLU A 76 -6.98 -8.26 -2.64
CA GLU A 76 -8.28 -7.57 -2.70
C GLU A 76 -8.17 -6.07 -2.44
N LEU A 77 -7.35 -5.65 -1.46
CA LEU A 77 -7.10 -4.23 -1.19
C LEU A 77 -6.43 -3.54 -2.37
N LYS A 78 -5.41 -4.18 -2.98
CA LYS A 78 -4.75 -3.66 -4.17
C LYS A 78 -5.76 -3.46 -5.31
N GLU A 79 -6.53 -4.49 -5.64
CA GLU A 79 -7.52 -4.43 -6.73
C GLU A 79 -8.59 -3.35 -6.46
N LYS A 80 -9.07 -3.23 -5.22
CA LYS A 80 -10.05 -2.22 -4.84
C LYS A 80 -9.49 -0.80 -4.99
N ILE A 81 -8.26 -0.58 -4.54
CA ILE A 81 -7.60 0.72 -4.65
C ILE A 81 -7.37 1.06 -6.13
N GLU A 82 -6.85 0.12 -6.91
CA GLU A 82 -6.56 0.32 -8.35
C GLU A 82 -7.82 0.52 -9.21
N ALA A 83 -8.97 0.01 -8.76
CA ALA A 83 -10.24 0.25 -9.43
C ALA A 83 -10.80 1.66 -9.20
N GLU A 84 -10.37 2.35 -8.14
CA GLU A 84 -10.86 3.69 -7.76
C GLU A 84 -9.82 4.78 -8.00
N ALA A 85 -8.54 4.48 -7.81
CA ALA A 85 -7.45 5.45 -7.84
C ALA A 85 -6.93 5.73 -9.25
N ASP A 86 -6.74 7.02 -9.57
CA ASP A 86 -5.86 7.44 -10.65
C ASP A 86 -4.39 7.44 -10.19
N LEU A 87 -3.72 6.29 -10.36
CA LEU A 87 -2.31 6.14 -9.95
C LEU A 87 -1.35 7.02 -10.75
N GLU A 88 -1.68 7.37 -11.98
CA GLU A 88 -0.85 8.26 -12.79
C GLU A 88 -0.85 9.66 -12.17
N SER A 89 -2.03 10.15 -11.75
CA SER A 89 -2.17 11.40 -11.00
C SER A 89 -1.39 11.37 -9.68
N VAL A 90 -1.52 10.29 -8.90
CA VAL A 90 -0.81 10.15 -7.61
C VAL A 90 0.71 10.25 -7.78
N VAL A 91 1.27 9.56 -8.79
CA VAL A 91 2.71 9.60 -9.06
C VAL A 91 3.14 11.00 -9.51
N ALA A 92 2.37 11.64 -10.39
CA ALA A 92 2.65 13.00 -10.85
C ALA A 92 2.66 14.01 -9.70
N ASP A 93 1.71 13.88 -8.76
CA ASP A 93 1.63 14.74 -7.58
C ASP A 93 2.84 14.54 -6.66
N LEU A 94 3.23 13.28 -6.38
CA LEU A 94 4.39 12.95 -5.56
C LEU A 94 5.71 13.47 -6.15
N ASP A 95 5.88 13.39 -7.47
CA ASP A 95 7.06 13.90 -8.16
C ASP A 95 7.15 15.43 -8.14
N ALA A 96 6.01 16.13 -8.05
CA ALA A 96 5.98 17.59 -8.01
C ALA A 96 6.40 18.18 -6.64
N VAL A 97 6.42 17.37 -5.57
CA VAL A 97 6.81 17.80 -4.20
C VAL A 97 8.29 17.52 -3.88
N ASN A 98 9.03 16.90 -4.81
CA ASN A 98 10.45 16.53 -4.68
C ASN A 98 11.38 17.51 -5.41
#